data_AF-A0A921JFY4-F1
#
_entry.id   AF-A0A921JFY4-F1
#
_cell.length_a   1.000
_cell.length_b   1.000
_cell.length_c   1.000
_cell.angle_alpha   90.00
_cell.angle_beta   90.00
_cell.angle_gamma   90.00
#
_symmetry.space_group_name_H-M   'P 1'
#
loop_
_entity.id
_entity.type
_entity.pdbx_description
1 polymer ?
#
loop_
_entity_poly.entity_id
_entity_poly.type
_entity_poly.pdbx_seq_one_letter_code
_entity_poly.pdbx_strand_id
1 'polypeptide(L)'
;MRFDLDAAQVPGRMQLRLRGLPMTAIRALCLTAALLAMSAGSYFAWALTSEDGYAAGGRALKAQYGFLVMPHAERQSLRKLAMMKAAGQCEWELDEAFWSRVYQLYIGDEQGVRAAVYAALLDEQERYFLSDADHRRCRAAWARFGATGADIPGILRTIRTETSEPSEHIVIDVHADAAP
;
A
#
# COMPACT_ATOMS: atom_id res chain seq x y z
N MET A 1 -53.23 13.67 -27.10
CA MET A 1 -52.38 12.47 -26.97
C MET A 1 -52.02 12.31 -25.49
N ARG A 2 -52.46 11.21 -24.91
CA ARG A 2 -52.31 10.83 -23.50
C ARG A 2 -51.14 9.85 -23.45
N PHE A 3 -50.13 10.13 -22.66
CA PHE A 3 -49.07 9.15 -22.37
C PHE A 3 -49.15 8.81 -20.90
N ASP A 4 -49.63 7.59 -20.65
CA ASP A 4 -49.49 6.88 -19.38
C ASP A 4 -48.01 6.71 -19.05
N LEU A 5 -47.64 7.02 -17.81
CA LEU A 5 -46.35 6.71 -17.23
C LEU A 5 -46.59 5.70 -16.12
N ASP A 6 -46.52 4.43 -16.51
CA ASP A 6 -46.42 3.29 -15.61
C ASP A 6 -45.18 3.49 -14.72
N ALA A 7 -45.42 3.71 -13.42
CA ALA A 7 -44.40 3.71 -12.40
C ALA A 7 -43.94 2.27 -12.14
N ALA A 8 -42.94 1.82 -12.92
CA ALA A 8 -42.28 0.55 -12.70
C ALA A 8 -41.52 0.57 -11.36
N GLN A 9 -42.00 -0.32 -10.50
CA GLN A 9 -41.55 -0.73 -9.19
C GLN A 9 -40.02 -0.98 -9.12
N VAL A 10 -39.32 -0.21 -8.28
CA VAL A 10 -37.90 -0.42 -7.94
C VAL A 10 -37.78 -1.68 -7.06
N PRO A 11 -37.10 -2.76 -7.49
CA PRO A 11 -36.85 -3.93 -6.64
C PRO A 11 -35.58 -3.70 -5.83
N GLY A 12 -35.62 -4.04 -4.53
CA GLY A 12 -34.39 -4.25 -3.75
C GLY A 12 -34.15 -3.37 -2.53
N ARG A 13 -35.15 -2.66 -1.98
CA ARG A 13 -35.06 -2.19 -0.58
C ARG A 13 -35.48 -3.32 0.35
N MET A 14 -34.50 -4.03 0.91
CA MET A 14 -34.71 -4.98 2.00
C MET A 14 -35.10 -4.19 3.27
N GLN A 15 -36.37 -3.75 3.33
CA GLN A 15 -36.94 -3.22 4.57
C GLN A 15 -37.20 -4.40 5.49
N LEU A 16 -36.35 -4.57 6.51
CA LEU A 16 -36.62 -5.41 7.66
C LEU A 16 -37.91 -4.91 8.35
N ARG A 17 -39.06 -5.45 7.94
CA ARG A 17 -40.35 -5.25 8.62
C ARG A 17 -40.28 -5.96 9.97
N LEU A 18 -39.84 -5.24 11.00
CA LEU A 18 -39.82 -5.71 12.40
C LEU A 18 -41.23 -5.84 13.02
N ARG A 19 -42.30 -5.48 12.29
CA ARG A 19 -43.69 -5.63 12.76
C ARG A 19 -44.15 -7.07 12.60
N GLY A 20 -44.04 -7.86 13.68
CA GLY A 20 -44.62 -9.21 13.78
C GLY A 20 -43.69 -10.30 14.33
N LEU A 21 -42.44 -9.97 14.68
CA LEU A 21 -41.53 -10.96 15.27
C LEU A 21 -41.98 -11.35 16.69
N PRO A 22 -41.99 -12.64 17.04
CA PRO A 22 -42.27 -13.07 18.41
C PRO A 22 -41.22 -12.50 19.36
N MET A 23 -41.61 -12.22 20.61
CA MET A 23 -40.73 -11.62 21.63
C MET A 23 -39.42 -12.40 21.84
N THR A 24 -39.44 -13.71 21.59
CA THR A 24 -38.27 -14.60 21.59
C THR A 24 -37.29 -14.29 20.45
N ALA A 25 -37.77 -13.97 19.25
CA ALA A 25 -36.93 -13.62 18.10
C ALA A 25 -36.29 -12.22 18.28
N ILE A 26 -37.01 -11.27 18.88
CA ILE A 26 -36.45 -9.95 19.23
C ILE A 26 -35.36 -10.11 20.29
N ARG A 27 -35.60 -10.91 21.34
CA ARG A 27 -34.59 -11.21 22.37
C ARG A 27 -33.36 -11.91 21.78
N ALA A 28 -33.56 -12.87 20.88
CA ALA A 28 -32.47 -13.53 20.18
C ALA A 28 -31.66 -12.54 19.33
N LEU A 29 -32.31 -11.64 18.60
CA LEU A 29 -31.65 -10.56 17.85
C LEU A 29 -30.85 -9.60 18.74
N CYS A 30 -31.39 -9.24 19.90
CA CYS A 30 -30.67 -8.40 20.86
C CYS A 30 -29.46 -9.14 21.45
N LEU A 31 -29.60 -10.43 21.76
CA LEU A 31 -28.50 -11.25 22.27
C LEU A 31 -27.41 -11.45 21.22
N THR A 32 -27.76 -11.72 19.96
CA THR A 32 -26.78 -11.84 18.88
C THR A 32 -26.10 -10.50 18.61
N ALA A 33 -26.83 -9.39 18.60
CA ALA A 33 -26.23 -8.05 18.49
C ALA A 33 -25.28 -7.75 19.65
N ALA A 34 -25.65 -8.11 20.89
CA ALA A 34 -24.79 -7.94 22.07
C ALA A 34 -23.52 -8.81 22.00
N LEU A 35 -23.65 -10.08 21.60
CA LEU A 35 -22.52 -10.98 21.40
C LEU A 35 -21.59 -10.51 20.28
N LEU A 36 -22.14 -9.97 19.19
CA LEU A 36 -21.37 -9.34 18.11
C LEU A 36 -20.65 -8.09 18.60
N ALA A 37 -21.30 -7.24 19.40
CA ALA A 37 -20.66 -6.06 19.98
C ALA A 37 -19.52 -6.43 20.94
N MET A 38 -19.70 -7.45 21.78
CA MET A 38 -18.68 -7.94 22.70
C MET A 38 -17.49 -8.57 21.95
N SER A 39 -17.75 -9.43 20.98
CA SER A 39 -16.70 -10.07 20.18
C SER A 39 -15.93 -9.04 19.34
N ALA A 40 -16.61 -8.09 18.72
CA ALA A 40 -15.97 -6.98 18.02
C ALA A 40 -15.08 -6.17 18.97
N GLY A 41 -15.57 -5.79 20.15
CA GLY A 41 -14.78 -5.07 21.17
C GLY A 41 -13.51 -5.84 21.58
N SER A 42 -13.62 -7.15 21.81
CA SER A 42 -12.47 -7.99 22.14
C SER A 42 -11.47 -8.10 20.99
N TYR A 43 -11.94 -8.15 19.75
CA TYR A 43 -11.09 -8.14 18.57
C TYR A 43 -10.37 -6.81 18.39
N PHE A 44 -11.06 -5.68 18.57
CA PHE A 44 -10.42 -4.35 18.50
C PHE A 44 -9.37 -4.18 19.60
N ALA A 45 -9.67 -4.63 20.82
CA ALA A 45 -8.70 -4.61 21.91
C ALA A 45 -7.46 -5.43 21.53
N TRP A 46 -7.63 -6.69 21.13
CA TRP A 46 -6.54 -7.55 20.70
C TRP A 46 -5.74 -6.98 19.51
N ALA A 47 -6.43 -6.45 18.49
CA ALA A 47 -5.82 -5.90 17.28
C ALA A 47 -5.01 -4.62 17.53
N LEU A 48 -5.31 -3.87 18.59
CA LEU A 48 -4.61 -2.63 18.93
C LEU A 48 -3.54 -2.79 20.00
N THR A 49 -3.61 -3.86 20.83
CA THR A 49 -2.68 -4.05 21.95
C THR A 49 -1.67 -5.17 21.76
N SER A 50 -1.88 -6.08 20.80
CA SER A 50 -0.93 -7.16 20.49
C SER A 50 -0.22 -6.93 19.16
N GLU A 51 1.04 -7.35 19.06
CA GLU A 51 1.80 -7.29 17.80
C GLU A 51 1.15 -8.14 16.71
N ASP A 52 0.76 -9.38 17.04
CA ASP A 52 0.08 -10.29 16.12
C ASP A 52 -1.25 -9.71 15.62
N GLY A 53 -2.03 -9.11 16.51
CA GLY A 53 -3.28 -8.46 16.14
C GLY A 53 -3.08 -7.20 15.31
N TYR A 54 -2.00 -6.45 15.58
CA TYR A 54 -1.63 -5.28 14.79
C TYR A 54 -1.23 -5.68 13.36
N ALA A 55 -0.47 -6.77 13.21
CA ALA A 55 -0.10 -7.35 11.92
C ALA A 55 -1.29 -7.97 11.17
N ALA A 56 -2.20 -8.66 11.88
CA ALA A 56 -3.34 -9.35 11.29
C ALA A 56 -4.45 -8.40 10.78
N GLY A 57 -4.54 -7.17 11.29
CA GLY A 57 -5.54 -6.20 10.82
C GLY A 57 -5.60 -4.87 11.57
N GLY A 58 -5.01 -4.77 12.77
CA GLY A 58 -4.97 -3.52 13.53
C GLY A 58 -4.28 -2.37 12.79
N ARG A 59 -3.26 -2.67 11.97
CA ARG A 59 -2.60 -1.68 11.12
C ARG A 59 -3.54 -1.10 10.07
N ALA A 60 -4.35 -1.94 9.40
CA ALA A 60 -5.32 -1.49 8.41
C ALA A 60 -6.41 -0.61 9.03
N LEU A 61 -6.91 -1.00 10.23
CA LEU A 61 -7.87 -0.20 10.98
C LEU A 61 -7.28 1.15 11.41
N LYS A 62 -6.05 1.15 11.93
CA LYS A 62 -5.32 2.38 12.30
C LYS A 62 -5.10 3.28 11.08
N ALA A 63 -4.81 2.71 9.92
CA ALA A 63 -4.68 3.45 8.66
C ALA A 63 -6.02 4.05 8.21
N GLN A 64 -7.12 3.29 8.24
CA GLN A 64 -8.46 3.80 7.88
C GLN A 64 -8.88 4.95 8.78
N TYR A 65 -8.71 4.80 10.09
CA TYR A 65 -8.97 5.87 11.04
C TYR A 65 -8.07 7.08 10.77
N GLY A 66 -6.77 6.84 10.58
CA GLY A 66 -5.79 7.87 10.24
C GLY A 66 -6.16 8.66 8.98
N PHE A 67 -6.62 7.99 7.94
CA PHE A 67 -7.10 8.61 6.72
C PHE A 67 -8.28 9.57 6.96
N LEU A 68 -9.17 9.27 7.89
CA LEU A 68 -10.31 10.13 8.20
C LEU A 68 -9.91 11.38 8.99
N VAL A 69 -9.01 11.24 9.95
CA VAL A 69 -8.65 12.33 10.87
C VAL A 69 -7.52 13.23 10.37
N MET A 70 -6.67 12.73 9.48
CA MET A 70 -5.48 13.46 9.01
C MET A 70 -5.85 14.61 8.06
N PRO A 71 -5.13 15.75 8.07
CA PRO A 71 -5.31 16.82 7.09
C PRO A 71 -5.04 16.37 5.64
N HIS A 72 -5.72 16.99 4.67
CA HIS A 72 -5.53 16.64 3.25
C HIS A 72 -4.09 16.86 2.78
N ALA A 73 -3.44 17.95 3.19
CA ALA A 73 -2.06 18.25 2.81
C ALA A 73 -1.08 17.15 3.27
N GLU A 74 -1.27 16.63 4.49
CA GLU A 74 -0.45 15.55 5.05
C GLU A 74 -0.70 14.22 4.33
N ARG A 75 -1.95 13.90 4.00
CA ARG A 75 -2.24 12.71 3.16
C ARG A 75 -1.58 12.81 1.79
N GLN A 76 -1.58 13.98 1.17
CA GLN A 76 -0.94 14.19 -0.13
C GLN A 76 0.59 14.07 -0.06
N SER A 77 1.22 14.58 1.00
CA SER A 77 2.67 14.41 1.18
C SER A 77 3.03 12.94 1.38
N LEU A 78 2.29 12.20 2.21
CA LEU A 78 2.49 10.76 2.40
C LEU A 78 2.25 9.98 1.11
N ARG A 79 1.22 10.33 0.32
CA ARG A 79 0.94 9.68 -0.97
C ARG A 79 2.07 9.90 -1.96
N LYS A 80 2.64 11.11 -2.03
CA LYS A 80 3.81 11.39 -2.86
C LYS A 80 5.03 10.60 -2.41
N LEU A 81 5.27 10.51 -1.10
CA LEU A 81 6.39 9.74 -0.54
C LEU A 81 6.23 8.24 -0.82
N ALA A 82 5.03 7.70 -0.67
CA ALA A 82 4.70 6.32 -0.99
C ALA A 82 4.89 6.02 -2.49
N MET A 83 4.42 6.93 -3.35
CA MET A 83 4.63 6.83 -4.80
C MET A 83 6.11 6.86 -5.17
N MET A 84 6.90 7.72 -4.53
CA MET A 84 8.35 7.76 -4.75
C MET A 84 8.99 6.42 -4.38
N LYS A 85 8.72 5.89 -3.18
CA LYS A 85 9.29 4.60 -2.75
C LYS A 85 8.91 3.47 -3.72
N ALA A 86 7.61 3.33 -4.00
CA ALA A 86 7.11 2.25 -4.84
C ALA A 86 7.61 2.35 -6.29
N ALA A 87 7.68 3.56 -6.85
CA ALA A 87 8.21 3.76 -8.19
C ALA A 87 9.71 3.46 -8.27
N GLY A 88 10.48 3.82 -7.23
CA GLY A 88 11.90 3.50 -7.11
C GLY A 88 12.14 1.99 -7.05
N GLN A 89 11.50 1.31 -6.09
CA GLN A 89 11.64 -0.15 -5.87
C GLN A 89 11.08 -1.01 -7.00
N CYS A 90 10.27 -0.45 -7.90
CA CYS A 90 9.71 -1.20 -9.02
C CYS A 90 10.77 -1.60 -10.05
N GLU A 91 11.81 -0.78 -10.27
CA GLU A 91 12.85 -1.06 -11.28
C GLU A 91 14.28 -0.93 -10.72
N TRP A 92 14.48 -0.13 -9.67
CA TRP A 92 15.80 0.16 -9.10
C TRP A 92 15.91 -0.30 -7.65
N GLU A 93 17.15 -0.53 -7.20
CA GLU A 93 17.44 -0.72 -5.79
C GLU A 93 17.54 0.65 -5.09
N LEU A 94 16.68 0.86 -4.09
CA LEU A 94 16.77 2.01 -3.20
C LEU A 94 17.81 1.74 -2.10
N ASP A 95 18.61 2.75 -1.75
CA ASP A 95 19.45 2.68 -0.56
C ASP A 95 18.56 2.70 0.70
N GLU A 96 18.41 1.55 1.34
CA GLU A 96 17.56 1.40 2.53
C GLU A 96 18.05 2.22 3.73
N ALA A 97 19.35 2.50 3.85
CA ALA A 97 19.86 3.37 4.93
C ALA A 97 19.48 4.83 4.67
N PHE A 98 19.51 5.26 3.41
CA PHE A 98 18.96 6.56 3.03
C PHE A 98 17.45 6.61 3.26
N TRP A 99 16.73 5.59 2.79
CA TRP A 99 15.28 5.52 2.93
C TRP A 99 14.83 5.51 4.39
N SER A 100 15.55 4.80 5.27
CA SER A 100 15.30 4.81 6.71
C SER A 100 15.37 6.22 7.31
N ARG A 101 16.34 7.06 6.88
CA ARG A 101 16.41 8.46 7.33
C ARG A 101 15.23 9.29 6.83
N VAL A 102 14.82 9.12 5.58
CA VAL A 102 13.62 9.77 5.03
C VAL A 102 12.38 9.33 5.80
N TYR A 103 12.26 8.04 6.07
CA TYR A 103 11.17 7.47 6.85
C TYR A 103 11.10 8.11 8.24
N GLN A 104 12.21 8.17 8.98
CA GLN A 104 12.24 8.78 10.30
C GLN A 104 11.89 10.28 10.27
N LEU A 105 12.32 11.02 9.23
CA LEU A 105 12.04 12.45 9.11
C LEU A 105 10.57 12.75 8.78
N TYR A 106 9.97 12.00 7.85
CA TYR A 106 8.64 12.31 7.33
C TYR A 106 7.51 11.50 7.97
N ILE A 107 7.80 10.29 8.46
CA ILE A 107 6.82 9.36 9.01
C ILE A 107 6.99 9.27 10.54
N GLY A 108 8.22 9.11 11.02
CA GLY A 108 8.55 9.03 12.44
C GLY A 108 8.25 7.67 13.04
N ASP A 109 7.46 7.63 14.11
CA ASP A 109 7.12 6.42 14.86
C ASP A 109 6.43 5.36 13.99
N GLU A 110 7.06 4.18 13.88
CA GLU A 110 6.59 3.04 13.09
C GLU A 110 5.25 2.48 13.55
N GLN A 111 4.90 2.63 14.84
CA GLN A 111 3.60 2.23 15.37
C GLN A 111 2.58 3.38 15.35
N GLY A 112 2.98 4.55 14.88
CA GLY A 112 2.14 5.73 14.78
C GLY A 112 1.02 5.61 13.73
N VAL A 113 0.02 6.49 13.83
CA VAL A 113 -1.07 6.59 12.84
C VAL A 113 -0.50 6.95 11.46
N ARG A 114 0.49 7.84 11.42
CA ARG A 114 1.16 8.26 10.18
C ARG A 114 1.84 7.09 9.47
N ALA A 115 2.55 6.24 10.21
CA ALA A 115 3.18 5.04 9.67
C ALA A 115 2.16 4.04 9.11
N ALA A 116 1.04 3.83 9.82
CA ALA A 116 -0.04 2.97 9.33
C ALA A 116 -0.66 3.50 8.02
N VAL A 117 -0.94 4.80 7.95
CA VAL A 117 -1.47 5.46 6.73
C VAL A 117 -0.47 5.37 5.58
N TYR A 118 0.81 5.64 5.85
CA TYR A 118 1.88 5.52 4.86
C TYR A 118 2.00 4.09 4.33
N ALA A 119 2.00 3.08 5.20
CA ALA A 119 2.10 1.68 4.79
C ALA A 119 0.91 1.26 3.90
N ALA A 120 -0.30 1.70 4.22
CA ALA A 120 -1.48 1.42 3.38
C ALA A 120 -1.39 2.11 2.00
N LEU A 121 -0.90 3.35 1.96
CA LEU A 121 -0.64 4.05 0.71
C LEU A 121 0.45 3.38 -0.12
N LEU A 122 1.52 2.95 0.53
CA LEU A 122 2.64 2.26 -0.12
C LEU A 122 2.17 0.98 -0.79
N ASP A 123 1.43 0.14 -0.07
CA ASP A 123 0.85 -1.10 -0.62
C ASP A 123 -0.08 -0.83 -1.82
N GLU A 124 -0.88 0.25 -1.79
CA GLU A 124 -1.69 0.67 -2.94
C GLU A 124 -0.80 1.03 -4.16
N GLN A 125 0.29 1.77 -3.95
CA GLN A 125 1.19 2.17 -5.04
C GLN A 125 1.99 0.98 -5.59
N GLU A 126 2.50 0.11 -4.72
CA GLU A 126 3.23 -1.10 -5.11
C GLU A 126 2.35 -2.00 -5.98
N ARG A 127 1.11 -2.28 -5.55
CA ARG A 127 0.15 -3.05 -6.36
C ARG A 127 -0.15 -2.39 -7.70
N TYR A 128 -0.25 -1.06 -7.73
CA TYR A 128 -0.47 -0.31 -8.97
C TYR A 128 0.69 -0.46 -9.96
N PHE A 129 1.94 -0.38 -9.49
CA PHE A 129 3.13 -0.51 -10.35
C PHE A 129 3.43 -1.97 -10.72
N LEU A 130 3.27 -2.93 -9.81
CA LEU A 130 3.44 -4.35 -10.09
C LEU A 130 2.47 -4.89 -11.15
N SER A 131 1.33 -4.22 -11.35
CA SER A 131 0.38 -4.55 -12.41
C SER A 131 0.86 -4.15 -13.82
N ASP A 132 1.98 -3.44 -13.95
CA ASP A 132 2.52 -2.93 -15.22
C ASP A 132 3.81 -3.67 -15.62
N ALA A 133 3.68 -4.69 -16.48
CA ALA A 133 4.79 -5.55 -16.89
C ALA A 133 5.95 -4.81 -17.58
N ASP A 134 5.66 -3.73 -18.30
CA ASP A 134 6.65 -2.97 -19.07
C ASP A 134 7.38 -1.88 -18.25
N HIS A 135 7.09 -1.75 -16.95
CA HIS A 135 7.71 -0.76 -16.08
C HIS A 135 7.58 0.68 -16.63
N ARG A 136 6.55 0.97 -17.44
CA ARG A 136 6.36 2.31 -18.04
C ARG A 136 5.80 3.27 -17.01
N ARG A 137 4.86 2.79 -16.19
CA ARG A 137 4.20 3.57 -15.15
C ARG A 137 5.17 3.97 -14.05
N CYS A 138 6.05 3.06 -13.60
CA CYS A 138 7.05 3.39 -12.59
C CYS A 138 8.08 4.38 -13.12
N ARG A 139 8.62 4.22 -14.33
CA ARG A 139 9.51 5.21 -14.96
C ARG A 139 8.85 6.58 -15.12
N ALA A 140 7.61 6.61 -15.61
CA ALA A 140 6.86 7.85 -15.75
C ALA A 140 6.55 8.52 -14.41
N ALA A 141 6.30 7.75 -13.36
CA ALA A 141 6.11 8.27 -12.00
C ALA A 141 7.43 8.78 -11.42
N TRP A 142 8.52 8.03 -11.59
CA TRP A 142 9.85 8.36 -11.11
C TRP A 142 10.40 9.66 -11.74
N ALA A 143 10.19 9.84 -13.05
CA ALA A 143 10.56 11.07 -13.77
C ALA A 143 9.89 12.35 -13.23
N ARG A 144 8.78 12.24 -12.47
CA ARG A 144 8.15 13.41 -11.83
C ARG A 144 8.98 13.98 -10.67
N PHE A 145 9.93 13.20 -10.16
CA PHE A 145 10.76 13.57 -9.04
C PHE A 145 12.13 14.14 -9.47
N GLY A 146 12.44 14.22 -10.77
CA GLY A 146 13.69 14.78 -11.29
C GLY A 146 14.02 14.26 -12.70
N ALA A 147 14.99 14.86 -13.40
CA ALA A 147 15.38 14.45 -14.77
C ALA A 147 16.02 13.05 -14.81
N THR A 148 16.60 12.62 -13.69
CA THR A 148 17.06 11.23 -13.42
C THR A 148 16.15 10.47 -12.45
N GLY A 149 15.02 11.10 -12.10
CA GLY A 149 14.07 10.77 -11.06
C GLY A 149 14.68 10.79 -9.66
N ALA A 150 14.11 11.66 -8.82
CA ALA A 150 14.73 12.20 -7.63
C ALA A 150 16.18 12.64 -7.92
N ASP A 151 16.38 13.92 -8.25
CA ASP A 151 17.73 14.54 -8.26
C ASP A 151 18.28 14.66 -6.81
N ILE A 152 18.12 13.60 -6.02
CA ILE A 152 18.58 13.43 -4.66
C ILE A 152 19.76 12.45 -4.75
N PRO A 153 21.00 12.96 -4.67
CA PRO A 153 22.20 12.14 -4.80
C PRO A 153 22.17 10.96 -3.82
N GLY A 154 22.42 9.75 -4.31
CA GLY A 154 22.59 8.55 -3.49
C GLY A 154 21.32 7.78 -3.10
N ILE A 155 20.15 8.13 -3.64
CA ILE A 155 18.90 7.37 -3.41
C ILE A 155 18.87 6.05 -4.20
N LEU A 156 19.22 6.14 -5.49
CA LEU A 156 19.26 4.98 -6.36
C LEU A 156 20.64 4.35 -6.31
N ARG A 157 20.69 3.06 -6.03
CA ARG A 157 21.83 2.24 -6.42
C ARG A 157 21.52 1.75 -7.82
N THR A 158 22.37 2.11 -8.78
CA THR A 158 22.32 1.52 -10.10
C THR A 158 22.65 0.05 -9.93
N ILE A 159 21.64 -0.82 -10.01
CA ILE A 159 21.85 -2.24 -10.27
C ILE A 159 22.62 -2.28 -11.59
N ARG A 160 23.86 -2.78 -11.58
CA ARG A 160 24.52 -3.15 -12.82
C ARG A 160 23.60 -4.15 -13.49
N THR A 161 23.03 -3.77 -14.62
CA THR A 161 22.48 -4.74 -15.57
C THR A 161 23.65 -5.65 -15.92
N GLU A 162 23.76 -6.80 -15.28
CA GLU A 162 24.56 -7.92 -15.77
C GLU A 162 23.94 -8.32 -17.09
N THR A 163 24.40 -7.63 -18.14
CA THR A 163 24.10 -7.96 -19.50
C THR A 163 25.18 -8.96 -19.89
N SER A 164 24.71 -10.11 -20.38
CA SER A 164 25.42 -11.13 -21.12
C SER A 164 25.97 -12.32 -20.32
N GLU A 165 25.24 -13.43 -20.46
CA GLU A 165 25.77 -14.79 -20.44
C GLU A 165 27.09 -14.94 -21.22
N PRO A 166 27.92 -15.93 -20.85
CA PRO A 166 29.31 -16.04 -21.27
C PRO A 166 29.41 -16.59 -22.69
N SER A 167 30.19 -15.94 -23.55
CA SER A 167 30.73 -16.58 -24.75
C SER A 167 32.25 -16.66 -24.63
N GLU A 168 32.65 -17.91 -24.54
CA GLU A 168 33.98 -18.49 -24.62
C GLU A 168 34.71 -18.10 -25.93
N HIS A 169 36.06 -18.18 -25.88
CA HIS A 169 37.04 -17.94 -26.96
C HIS A 169 37.31 -16.46 -27.30
N ILE A 170 38.54 -15.96 -27.19
CA ILE A 170 39.71 -16.43 -27.94
C ILE A 170 40.99 -16.31 -27.07
N VAL A 171 41.71 -17.43 -26.99
CA VAL A 171 43.13 -17.51 -26.62
C VAL A 171 43.96 -16.89 -27.75
N ILE A 172 44.75 -15.86 -27.45
CA ILE A 172 45.98 -15.60 -28.20
C ILE A 172 47.10 -15.57 -27.17
N ASP A 173 47.76 -16.72 -27.08
CA ASP A 173 49.08 -16.87 -26.52
C ASP A 173 50.08 -16.32 -27.55
N VAL A 174 50.79 -15.24 -27.20
CA VAL A 174 52.06 -14.88 -27.86
C VAL A 174 53.03 -14.52 -26.74
N HIS A 175 53.69 -15.55 -26.24
CA HIS A 175 54.99 -15.45 -25.62
C HIS A 175 56.06 -15.25 -26.71
N ALA A 176 56.84 -14.18 -26.62
CA ALA A 176 58.24 -14.17 -27.07
C ALA A 176 58.96 -12.96 -26.44
N ASP A 177 59.85 -13.26 -25.50
CA ASP A 177 61.25 -12.81 -25.39
C ASP A 177 61.61 -11.32 -25.53
N ALA A 178 62.51 -10.72 -24.74
CA ALA A 178 63.37 -11.14 -23.64
C ALA A 178 63.88 -9.85 -22.93
N ALA A 179 64.27 -10.01 -21.65
CA ALA A 179 64.83 -9.05 -20.71
C ALA A 179 66.21 -8.46 -21.14
N PRO A 180 66.98 -7.75 -20.28
CA PRO A 180 66.68 -6.90 -19.11
C PRO A 180 67.03 -5.40 -19.31
#